data_AF-A0A8T5JBK3-F1
#
_entry.id   AF-A0A8T5JBK3-F1
#
_cell.length_a   1.000
_cell.length_b   1.000
_cell.length_c   1.000
_cell.angle_alpha   90.00
_cell.angle_beta   90.00
_cell.angle_gamma   90.00
#
_symmetry.space_group_name_H-M   'P 1'
#
loop_
_entity.id
_entity.type
_entity.pdbx_description
1 polymer ?
#
loop_
_entity_poly.entity_id
_entity_poly.type
_entity_poly.pdbx_seq_one_letter_code
_entity_poly.pdbx_strand_id
1 'polypeptide(L)'
;MKENLLRTLEALIAFVATYMAAVTMVQTTLYNKLLDKVSNYFGPPLEPYLPYINIGIIVCVLFLAITFWRKGDEIWFGRLFNMNMLMYFPAVLDFSSFNWIGLIFNLTPTPGLSGFWVFGVGLLLQVTYLSLRYTVRFRYTRDELEGRGASMEDIDAVTGGQVGYLMFLVTLTIAATSFVYISLPYITQLASKPLSNLPVPHMVVGLLVVALIAATLVYYLRSQED
;
A
#
# COMPACT_ATOMS: atom_id res chain seq x y z
N MET A 1 -20.17 -1.97 23.09
CA MET A 1 -20.77 -2.16 21.74
C MET A 1 -19.93 -1.56 20.61
N LYS A 2 -19.31 -0.38 20.79
CA LYS A 2 -18.47 0.28 19.76
C LYS A 2 -17.16 -0.44 19.44
N GLU A 3 -16.55 -1.14 20.41
CA GLU A 3 -15.27 -1.84 20.22
C GLU A 3 -15.38 -3.06 19.27
N ASN A 4 -16.41 -3.90 19.43
CA ASN A 4 -16.65 -5.03 18.52
C ASN A 4 -16.86 -4.54 17.08
N LEU A 5 -17.50 -3.38 16.90
CA LEU A 5 -17.69 -2.76 15.59
C LEU A 5 -16.36 -2.28 15.01
N LEU A 6 -15.53 -1.60 15.80
CA LEU A 6 -14.18 -1.18 15.39
C LEU A 6 -13.32 -2.38 14.98
N ARG A 7 -13.28 -3.44 15.79
CA ARG A 7 -12.53 -4.67 15.50
C ARG A 7 -13.05 -5.38 14.24
N THR A 8 -14.36 -5.35 14.01
CA THR A 8 -14.97 -5.91 12.78
C THR A 8 -14.59 -5.09 11.55
N LEU A 9 -14.60 -3.75 11.64
CA LEU A 9 -14.15 -2.88 10.57
C LEU A 9 -12.65 -3.07 10.26
N GLU A 10 -11.81 -3.16 11.29
CA GLU A 10 -10.38 -3.49 11.13
C GLU A 10 -10.21 -4.82 10.37
N ALA A 11 -10.95 -5.86 10.77
CA ALA A 11 -10.89 -7.17 10.14
C ALA A 11 -11.30 -7.11 8.67
N LEU A 12 -12.42 -6.44 8.39
CA LEU A 12 -12.96 -6.30 7.04
C LEU A 12 -11.97 -5.56 6.13
N ILE A 13 -11.46 -4.41 6.58
CA ILE A 13 -10.54 -3.59 5.80
C ILE A 13 -9.23 -4.36 5.57
N ALA A 14 -8.69 -5.00 6.61
CA ALA A 14 -7.49 -5.83 6.50
C ALA A 14 -7.68 -6.99 5.49
N PHE A 15 -8.81 -7.69 5.58
CA PHE A 15 -9.13 -8.83 4.71
C PHE A 15 -9.29 -8.39 3.25
N VAL A 16 -10.08 -7.34 3.00
CA VAL A 16 -10.31 -6.81 1.65
C VAL A 16 -9.00 -6.30 1.04
N ALA A 17 -8.19 -5.56 1.81
CA ALA A 17 -6.90 -5.08 1.36
C ALA A 17 -5.94 -6.22 0.98
N THR A 18 -5.83 -7.24 1.83
CA THR A 18 -4.99 -8.41 1.56
C THR A 18 -5.49 -9.20 0.37
N TYR A 19 -6.81 -9.40 0.24
CA TYR A 19 -7.40 -10.06 -0.92
C TYR A 19 -7.05 -9.34 -2.22
N MET A 20 -7.27 -8.02 -2.26
CA MET A 20 -7.00 -7.21 -3.44
C MET A 20 -5.50 -7.18 -3.79
N ALA A 21 -4.61 -7.11 -2.80
CA ALA A 21 -3.17 -7.20 -3.02
C ALA A 21 -2.75 -8.57 -3.58
N ALA A 22 -3.29 -9.66 -3.03
CA ALA A 22 -2.98 -11.02 -3.47
C ALA A 22 -3.49 -11.31 -4.89
N VAL A 23 -4.73 -10.92 -5.19
CA VAL A 23 -5.31 -11.01 -6.54
C VAL A 23 -4.53 -10.19 -7.55
N THR A 24 -4.05 -9.01 -7.14
CA THR A 24 -3.20 -8.16 -7.96
C THR A 24 -1.86 -8.83 -8.26
N MET A 25 -1.20 -9.38 -7.24
CA MET A 25 0.09 -10.06 -7.37
C MET A 25 0.07 -11.17 -8.42
N VAL A 26 -0.93 -12.06 -8.37
CA VAL A 26 -1.01 -13.23 -9.27
C VAL A 26 -1.29 -12.86 -10.73
N GLN A 27 -1.60 -11.60 -11.03
CA GLN A 27 -1.84 -11.08 -12.37
C GLN A 27 -0.67 -10.25 -12.91
N THR A 28 0.43 -10.15 -12.17
CA THR A 28 1.61 -9.37 -12.57
C THR A 28 2.55 -10.15 -13.48
N THR A 29 3.30 -9.42 -14.30
CA THR A 29 4.30 -9.98 -15.21
C THR A 29 5.36 -10.77 -14.45
N LEU A 30 5.83 -10.23 -13.32
CA LEU A 30 6.83 -10.89 -12.48
C LEU A 30 6.33 -12.25 -11.96
N TYR A 31 5.09 -12.31 -11.49
CA TYR A 31 4.50 -13.55 -11.00
C TYR A 31 4.44 -14.61 -12.10
N ASN A 32 3.93 -14.23 -13.28
CA ASN A 32 3.85 -15.14 -14.42
C ASN A 32 5.24 -15.66 -14.82
N LYS A 33 6.26 -14.80 -14.87
CA LYS A 33 7.63 -15.25 -15.17
C LYS A 33 8.22 -16.20 -14.13
N LEU A 34 7.91 -16.01 -12.85
CA LEU A 34 8.33 -16.93 -11.80
C LEU A 34 7.62 -18.27 -11.96
N LEU A 35 6.32 -18.24 -12.24
CA LEU A 35 5.49 -19.41 -12.44
C LEU A 35 5.93 -20.21 -13.67
N ASP A 36 6.28 -19.54 -14.77
CA ASP A 36 6.84 -20.16 -15.97
C ASP A 36 8.20 -20.84 -15.69
N LYS A 37 9.05 -20.23 -14.86
CA LYS A 37 10.33 -20.87 -14.47
C LYS A 37 10.09 -22.13 -13.64
N VAL A 38 9.10 -22.10 -12.76
CA VAL A 38 8.70 -23.24 -11.94
C VAL A 38 8.11 -24.35 -12.82
N SER A 39 7.17 -24.02 -13.72
CA SER A 39 6.58 -25.01 -14.63
C SER A 39 7.63 -25.65 -15.56
N ASN A 40 8.57 -24.86 -16.08
CA ASN A 40 9.66 -25.38 -16.91
C ASN A 40 10.61 -26.32 -16.13
N TYR A 41 10.75 -26.16 -14.82
CA TYR A 41 11.58 -27.03 -13.98
C TYR A 41 10.87 -28.33 -13.59
N PHE A 42 9.58 -28.26 -13.25
CA PHE A 42 8.79 -29.42 -12.81
C PHE A 42 8.07 -30.16 -13.96
N GLY A 43 8.05 -29.58 -15.15
CA GLY A 43 7.54 -30.18 -16.39
C GLY A 43 6.02 -30.03 -16.63
N PRO A 44 5.52 -30.58 -17.75
CA PRO A 44 4.11 -30.56 -18.16
C PRO A 44 3.07 -31.02 -17.12
N PRO A 45 3.38 -31.94 -16.17
CA PRO A 45 2.40 -32.36 -15.16
C PRO A 45 1.90 -31.23 -14.25
N LEU A 46 2.64 -30.13 -14.13
CA LEU A 46 2.28 -29.03 -13.24
C LEU A 46 1.28 -28.04 -13.85
N GLU A 47 1.20 -27.94 -15.18
CA GLU A 47 0.40 -26.95 -15.90
C GLU A 47 -1.11 -26.97 -15.53
N PRO A 48 -1.77 -28.14 -15.42
CA PRO A 48 -3.19 -28.19 -15.04
C PRO A 48 -3.45 -27.70 -13.60
N TYR A 49 -2.42 -27.70 -12.76
CA TYR A 49 -2.54 -27.36 -11.33
C TYR A 49 -2.23 -25.89 -11.03
N LEU A 50 -1.68 -25.13 -11.98
CA LEU A 50 -1.29 -23.72 -11.80
C LEU A 50 -2.42 -22.82 -11.25
N PRO A 51 -3.69 -22.92 -11.73
CA PRO A 51 -4.78 -22.13 -11.17
C PRO A 51 -5.06 -22.44 -9.68
N TYR A 52 -4.92 -23.70 -9.27
CA TYR A 52 -5.10 -24.11 -7.87
C TYR A 52 -3.97 -23.61 -6.98
N ILE A 53 -2.74 -23.50 -7.52
CA ILE A 53 -1.61 -22.89 -6.81
C ILE A 53 -1.91 -21.42 -6.51
N ASN A 54 -2.44 -20.67 -7.50
CA ASN A 54 -2.81 -19.26 -7.31
C ASN A 54 -3.87 -19.11 -6.20
N ILE A 55 -4.92 -19.94 -6.22
CA ILE A 55 -5.96 -19.94 -5.19
C ILE A 55 -5.36 -20.31 -3.83
N GLY A 56 -4.50 -21.33 -3.77
CA GLY A 56 -3.82 -21.76 -2.56
C GLY A 56 -2.98 -20.65 -1.93
N ILE A 57 -2.24 -19.90 -2.74
CA ILE A 57 -1.47 -18.72 -2.30
C ILE A 57 -2.40 -17.66 -1.73
N ILE A 58 -3.47 -17.30 -2.42
CA ILE A 58 -4.46 -16.31 -1.97
C ILE A 58 -5.05 -16.73 -0.61
N VAL A 59 -5.48 -17.99 -0.49
CA VAL A 59 -6.03 -18.51 0.78
C VAL A 59 -4.99 -18.47 1.90
N CYS A 60 -3.74 -18.84 1.62
CA CYS A 60 -2.67 -18.79 2.61
C CYS A 60 -2.40 -17.36 3.11
N VAL A 61 -2.32 -16.37 2.22
CA VAL A 61 -2.07 -14.99 2.64
C VAL A 61 -3.28 -14.37 3.35
N LEU A 62 -4.51 -14.73 2.99
CA LEU A 62 -5.70 -14.34 3.75
C LEU A 62 -5.70 -14.94 5.16
N PHE A 63 -5.31 -16.21 5.29
CA PHE A 63 -5.14 -16.83 6.59
C PHE A 63 -4.09 -16.08 7.43
N LEU A 64 -2.94 -15.75 6.84
CA LEU A 64 -1.91 -14.94 7.50
C LEU A 64 -2.44 -13.56 7.92
N ALA A 65 -3.20 -12.87 7.06
CA ALA A 65 -3.82 -11.60 7.41
C ALA A 65 -4.76 -11.71 8.61
N ILE A 66 -5.56 -12.77 8.72
CA ILE A 66 -6.39 -13.03 9.90
C ILE A 66 -5.49 -13.23 11.14
N THR A 67 -4.39 -13.98 11.03
CA THR A 67 -3.48 -14.17 12.17
C THR A 67 -2.82 -12.87 12.64
N PHE A 68 -2.44 -11.99 11.70
CA PHE A 68 -1.87 -10.68 12.03
C PHE A 68 -2.92 -9.74 12.63
N TRP A 69 -4.13 -9.74 12.06
CA TRP A 69 -5.24 -8.95 12.59
C TRP A 69 -5.64 -9.36 14.02
N ARG A 70 -5.67 -10.67 14.30
CA ARG A 70 -6.02 -11.20 15.62
C ARG A 70 -5.09 -10.69 16.72
N LYS A 71 -3.80 -10.54 16.43
CA LYS A 71 -2.83 -10.01 17.39
C LYS A 71 -3.02 -8.53 17.66
N GLY A 72 -3.45 -7.75 16.66
CA GLY A 72 -3.99 -6.41 16.87
C GLY A 72 -2.99 -5.30 17.22
N ASP A 73 -1.73 -5.62 17.58
CA ASP A 73 -0.74 -4.60 17.95
C ASP A 73 -0.18 -3.85 16.74
N GLU A 74 0.41 -2.67 16.99
CA GLU A 74 1.04 -1.82 15.97
C GLU A 74 2.08 -2.58 15.13
N ILE A 75 2.86 -3.46 15.76
CA ILE A 75 3.87 -4.29 15.07
C ILE A 75 3.21 -5.23 14.06
N TRP A 76 2.10 -5.87 14.43
CA TRP A 76 1.43 -6.86 13.58
C TRP A 76 0.64 -6.20 12.45
N PHE A 77 0.07 -5.03 12.69
CA PHE A 77 -0.51 -4.21 11.63
C PHE A 77 0.56 -3.67 10.67
N GLY A 78 1.74 -3.30 11.18
CA GLY A 78 2.90 -2.98 10.34
C GLY A 78 3.33 -4.15 9.45
N ARG A 79 3.34 -5.37 9.99
CA ARG A 79 3.62 -6.60 9.21
C ARG A 79 2.55 -6.88 8.15
N LEU A 80 1.28 -6.67 8.48
CA LEU A 80 0.17 -6.81 7.52
C LEU A 80 0.31 -5.82 6.36
N PHE A 81 0.63 -4.56 6.67
CA PHE A 81 0.88 -3.55 5.66
C PHE A 81 2.08 -3.92 4.77
N ASN A 82 3.21 -4.31 5.37
CA ASN A 82 4.40 -4.71 4.62
C ASN A 82 4.14 -5.91 3.71
N MET A 83 3.38 -6.91 4.19
CA MET A 83 2.97 -8.05 3.38
C MET A 83 2.13 -7.62 2.18
N ASN A 84 1.11 -6.78 2.40
CA ASN A 84 0.26 -6.27 1.32
C ASN A 84 1.05 -5.44 0.31
N MET A 85 1.96 -4.57 0.78
CA MET A 85 2.83 -3.77 -0.08
C MET A 85 3.79 -4.64 -0.89
N LEU A 86 4.38 -5.68 -0.29
CA LEU A 86 5.27 -6.61 -0.99
C LEU A 86 4.55 -7.35 -2.12
N MET A 87 3.30 -7.78 -1.88
CA MET A 87 2.47 -8.44 -2.90
C MET A 87 2.02 -7.47 -4.01
N TYR A 88 1.76 -6.21 -3.65
CA TYR A 88 1.31 -5.18 -4.59
C TYR A 88 2.46 -4.57 -5.41
N PHE A 89 3.68 -4.57 -4.87
CA PHE A 89 4.86 -3.93 -5.48
C PHE A 89 5.13 -4.34 -6.94
N PRO A 90 5.03 -5.64 -7.34
CA PRO A 90 5.24 -6.02 -8.73
C PRO A 90 4.27 -5.35 -9.69
N ALA A 91 3.03 -5.06 -9.27
CA ALA A 91 2.06 -4.36 -10.11
C ALA A 91 2.47 -2.89 -10.32
N VAL A 92 3.05 -2.24 -9.31
CA VAL A 92 3.58 -0.88 -9.46
C VAL A 92 4.73 -0.86 -10.49
N LEU A 93 5.58 -1.88 -10.47
CA LEU A 93 6.71 -1.99 -11.39
C LEU A 93 6.28 -2.22 -12.84
N ASP A 94 5.20 -2.98 -13.06
CA ASP A 94 4.66 -3.21 -14.41
C ASP A 94 4.17 -1.90 -15.07
N PHE A 95 3.75 -0.92 -14.27
CA PHE A 95 3.29 0.40 -14.73
C PHE A 95 4.33 1.51 -14.53
N SER A 96 5.49 1.20 -13.94
CA SER A 96 6.58 2.15 -13.76
C SER A 96 7.44 2.19 -15.00
N SER A 97 7.75 3.39 -15.48
CA SER A 97 8.78 3.62 -16.51
C SER A 97 10.19 3.24 -16.02
N PHE A 98 10.36 3.06 -14.70
CA PHE A 98 11.59 2.68 -14.04
C PHE A 98 11.41 1.27 -13.43
N ASN A 99 11.35 0.25 -14.28
CA ASN A 99 11.27 -1.14 -13.86
C ASN A 99 12.69 -1.73 -13.72
N TRP A 100 13.32 -1.57 -12.55
CA TRP A 100 14.65 -2.12 -12.29
C TRP A 100 14.70 -3.64 -12.32
N ILE A 101 13.59 -4.31 -12.02
CA ILE A 101 13.54 -5.77 -12.17
C ILE A 101 13.68 -6.11 -13.65
N GLY A 102 13.17 -5.27 -14.56
CA GLY A 102 13.42 -5.33 -16.01
C GLY A 102 14.90 -5.27 -16.43
N LEU A 103 15.78 -4.72 -15.58
CA LEU A 103 17.24 -4.74 -15.81
C LEU A 103 17.88 -6.07 -15.41
N ILE A 104 17.27 -6.82 -14.48
CA ILE A 104 17.81 -8.08 -13.93
C ILE A 104 17.19 -9.29 -14.64
N PHE A 105 15.88 -9.28 -14.79
CA PHE A 105 15.12 -10.21 -15.61
C PHE A 105 14.68 -9.41 -16.83
N ASN A 106 14.97 -9.86 -18.04
CA ASN A 106 14.50 -9.20 -19.27
C ASN A 106 12.95 -9.23 -19.31
N LEU A 107 12.29 -8.35 -18.55
CA LEU A 107 10.85 -8.25 -18.32
C LEU A 107 10.33 -7.20 -19.28
N THR A 108 9.88 -7.64 -20.45
CA THR A 108 8.90 -6.88 -21.21
C THR A 108 7.60 -6.90 -20.39
N PRO A 109 7.10 -5.76 -19.88
CA PRO A 109 5.87 -5.73 -19.11
C PRO A 109 4.72 -6.21 -20.00
N THR A 110 4.01 -7.24 -19.54
CA THR A 110 2.75 -7.69 -20.16
C THR A 110 1.67 -7.64 -19.07
N PRO A 111 1.32 -6.43 -18.59
CA PRO A 111 0.39 -6.29 -17.48
C PRO A 111 -0.96 -6.91 -17.85
N GLY A 112 -1.41 -7.89 -17.06
CA GLY A 112 -2.77 -8.41 -17.15
C GLY A 112 -3.83 -7.49 -16.52
N LEU A 113 -3.38 -6.41 -15.87
CA LEU A 113 -4.19 -5.44 -15.14
C LEU A 113 -4.26 -4.11 -15.89
N SER A 114 -5.22 -3.25 -15.53
CA SER A 114 -5.27 -1.86 -15.99
C SER A 114 -4.59 -0.93 -14.98
N GLY A 115 -4.06 0.20 -15.45
CA GLY A 115 -3.46 1.21 -14.56
C GLY A 115 -4.45 1.74 -13.52
N PHE A 116 -5.74 1.83 -13.88
CA PHE A 116 -6.80 2.24 -12.96
C PHE A 116 -7.03 1.22 -11.84
N TRP A 117 -6.96 -0.08 -12.14
CA TRP A 117 -7.02 -1.13 -11.12
C TRP A 117 -5.88 -1.00 -10.13
N VAL A 118 -4.65 -0.90 -10.64
CA VAL A 118 -3.44 -0.75 -9.81
C VAL A 118 -3.57 0.48 -8.93
N PHE A 119 -3.95 1.63 -9.49
CA PHE A 119 -4.22 2.85 -8.74
C PHE A 119 -5.27 2.65 -7.62
N GLY A 120 -6.41 2.04 -7.93
CA GLY A 120 -7.48 1.79 -6.96
C GLY A 120 -7.04 0.87 -5.82
N VAL A 121 -6.28 -0.19 -6.11
CA VAL A 121 -5.70 -1.07 -5.09
C VAL A 121 -4.68 -0.33 -4.24
N GLY A 122 -3.81 0.48 -4.85
CA GLY A 122 -2.87 1.34 -4.13
C GLY A 122 -3.56 2.29 -3.16
N LEU A 123 -4.64 2.96 -3.59
CA LEU A 123 -5.48 3.80 -2.73
C LEU A 123 -6.07 3.02 -1.56
N LEU A 124 -6.66 1.85 -1.83
CA LEU A 124 -7.22 0.98 -0.81
C LEU A 124 -6.19 0.59 0.25
N LEU A 125 -4.96 0.28 -0.16
CA LEU A 125 -3.87 -0.06 0.76
C LEU A 125 -3.47 1.13 1.65
N GLN A 126 -3.44 2.35 1.10
CA GLN A 126 -3.16 3.56 1.87
C GLN A 126 -4.26 3.85 2.89
N VAL A 127 -5.52 3.78 2.47
CA VAL A 127 -6.68 3.94 3.36
C VAL A 127 -6.63 2.90 4.48
N THR A 128 -6.37 1.64 4.12
CA THR A 128 -6.24 0.53 5.09
C THR A 128 -5.16 0.81 6.11
N TYR A 129 -3.97 1.25 5.66
CA TYR A 129 -2.87 1.58 6.56
C TYR A 129 -3.24 2.68 7.54
N LEU A 130 -3.81 3.79 7.06
CA LEU A 130 -4.23 4.90 7.90
C LEU A 130 -5.30 4.44 8.90
N SER A 131 -6.33 3.75 8.43
CA SER A 131 -7.41 3.25 9.29
C SER A 131 -6.88 2.32 10.39
N LEU A 132 -6.07 1.31 10.04
CA LEU A 132 -5.52 0.37 11.02
C LEU A 132 -4.56 1.06 12.01
N ARG A 133 -3.70 1.96 11.54
CA ARG A 133 -2.75 2.66 12.40
C ARG A 133 -3.44 3.56 13.42
N TYR A 134 -4.43 4.35 12.98
CA TYR A 134 -5.13 5.27 13.87
C TYR A 134 -6.10 4.55 14.81
N THR A 135 -6.76 3.48 14.35
CA THR A 135 -7.63 2.67 15.24
C THR A 135 -6.85 2.03 16.40
N VAL A 136 -5.61 1.56 16.17
CA VAL A 136 -4.72 1.13 17.26
C VAL A 136 -4.42 2.25 18.24
N ARG A 137 -4.08 3.45 17.74
CA ARG A 137 -3.83 4.61 18.60
C ARG A 137 -5.06 4.99 19.41
N PHE A 138 -6.26 4.90 18.83
CA PHE A 138 -7.50 5.21 19.54
C PHE A 138 -7.72 4.26 20.71
N ARG A 139 -7.41 2.97 20.55
CA ARG A 139 -7.48 2.01 21.65
C ARG A 139 -6.49 2.36 22.77
N TYR A 140 -5.24 2.65 22.43
CA TYR A 140 -4.26 3.07 23.45
C TYR A 140 -4.69 4.35 24.19
N THR A 141 -5.17 5.37 23.49
CA THR A 141 -5.67 6.59 24.14
C THR A 141 -6.90 6.30 25.00
N ARG A 142 -7.80 5.42 24.56
CA ARG A 142 -8.97 5.02 25.34
C ARG A 142 -8.57 4.32 26.61
N ASP A 143 -7.68 3.32 26.53
CA ASP A 143 -7.20 2.57 27.69
C ASP A 143 -6.46 3.48 28.68
N GLU A 144 -5.71 4.47 28.17
CA GLU A 144 -5.03 5.49 28.98
C GLU A 144 -6.03 6.40 29.71
N LEU A 145 -7.09 6.86 29.03
CA LEU A 145 -8.13 7.71 29.63
C LEU A 145 -8.96 6.95 30.67
N GLU A 146 -9.31 5.70 30.36
CA GLU A 146 -10.01 4.81 31.30
C GLU A 146 -9.14 4.55 32.55
N GLY A 147 -7.84 4.29 32.37
CA GLY A 147 -6.88 4.15 33.46
C GLY A 147 -6.70 5.40 34.31
N ARG A 148 -7.00 6.59 33.77
CA ARG A 148 -7.01 7.88 34.50
C ARG A 148 -8.34 8.19 35.18
N GLY A 149 -9.34 7.32 35.06
CA GLY A 149 -10.67 7.51 35.65
C GLY A 149 -11.54 8.52 34.91
N ALA A 150 -11.29 8.75 33.61
CA ALA A 150 -12.16 9.59 32.79
C ALA A 150 -13.56 8.99 32.68
N SER A 151 -14.59 9.84 32.56
CA SER A 151 -15.95 9.37 32.39
C SER A 151 -16.13 8.75 31.00
N MET A 152 -17.07 7.81 30.86
CA MET A 152 -17.38 7.20 29.56
C MET A 152 -17.87 8.23 28.52
N GLU A 153 -18.48 9.33 28.96
CA GLU A 153 -18.92 10.42 28.10
C GLU A 153 -17.71 11.19 27.52
N ASP A 154 -16.71 11.49 28.34
CA ASP A 154 -15.47 12.13 27.90
C ASP A 154 -14.69 11.25 26.93
N ILE A 155 -14.57 9.95 27.24
CA ILE A 155 -13.90 8.97 26.38
C ILE A 155 -14.59 8.89 25.01
N ASP A 156 -15.92 8.89 24.98
CA ASP A 156 -16.68 8.84 23.74
C ASP A 156 -16.56 10.14 22.92
N ALA A 157 -16.51 11.30 23.57
CA ALA A 157 -16.29 12.59 22.92
C ALA A 157 -14.89 12.66 22.26
N VAL A 158 -13.84 12.23 22.98
CA VAL A 158 -12.47 12.16 22.43
C VAL A 158 -12.40 11.18 21.27
N THR A 159 -13.00 9.99 21.42
CA THR A 159 -13.05 8.97 20.35
C THR A 159 -13.77 9.52 19.11
N GLY A 160 -14.86 10.26 19.29
CA GLY A 160 -15.58 10.91 18.19
C GLY A 160 -14.72 11.91 17.42
N GLY A 161 -13.99 12.78 18.14
CA GLY A 161 -13.05 13.72 17.53
C GLY A 161 -11.92 13.02 16.77
N GLN A 162 -11.37 11.95 17.35
CA GLN A 162 -10.36 11.09 16.74
C GLN A 162 -10.84 10.44 15.43
N VAL A 163 -12.06 9.88 15.42
CA VAL A 163 -12.68 9.32 14.21
C VAL A 163 -12.91 10.40 13.15
N GLY A 164 -13.38 11.59 13.55
CA GLY A 164 -13.53 12.73 12.65
C GLY A 164 -12.20 13.14 11.99
N TYR A 165 -11.13 13.20 12.77
CA TYR A 165 -9.78 13.49 12.26
C TYR A 165 -9.28 12.40 11.29
N LEU A 166 -9.50 11.12 11.60
CA LEU A 166 -9.17 10.02 10.69
C LEU A 166 -9.94 10.12 9.36
N MET A 167 -11.24 10.40 9.41
CA MET A 167 -12.06 10.57 8.19
C MET A 167 -11.55 11.74 7.34
N PHE A 168 -11.16 12.84 7.98
CA PHE A 168 -10.54 13.98 7.29
C PHE A 168 -9.23 13.56 6.61
N LEU A 169 -8.32 12.90 7.32
CA LEU A 169 -7.05 12.43 6.76
C LEU A 169 -7.22 11.45 5.59
N VAL A 170 -8.13 10.49 5.73
CA VAL A 170 -8.46 9.52 4.68
C VAL A 170 -9.01 10.24 3.46
N THR A 171 -9.94 11.17 3.64
CA THR A 171 -10.53 11.95 2.54
C THR A 171 -9.49 12.80 1.83
N LEU A 172 -8.63 13.49 2.60
CA LEU A 172 -7.55 14.30 2.06
C LEU A 172 -6.55 13.44 1.27
N THR A 173 -6.22 12.25 1.77
CA THR A 173 -5.32 11.31 1.09
C THR A 173 -5.92 10.85 -0.22
N ILE A 174 -7.19 10.42 -0.22
CA ILE A 174 -7.90 10.01 -1.43
C ILE A 174 -7.93 11.15 -2.46
N ALA A 175 -8.28 12.36 -2.01
CA ALA A 175 -8.36 13.54 -2.86
C ALA A 175 -7.00 13.90 -3.46
N ALA A 176 -5.95 13.98 -2.63
CA ALA A 176 -4.60 14.32 -3.07
C ALA A 176 -4.04 13.29 -4.05
N THR A 177 -4.17 12.00 -3.74
CA THR A 177 -3.68 10.93 -4.60
C THR A 177 -4.46 10.84 -5.92
N SER A 178 -5.78 11.07 -5.88
CA SER A 178 -6.61 11.16 -7.11
C SER A 178 -6.25 12.37 -7.95
N PHE A 179 -6.01 13.52 -7.31
CA PHE A 179 -5.57 14.73 -7.99
C PHE A 179 -4.23 14.51 -8.71
N VAL A 180 -3.26 13.87 -8.05
CA VAL A 180 -1.97 13.51 -8.67
C VAL A 180 -2.18 12.58 -9.86
N TYR A 181 -3.00 11.54 -9.73
CA TYR A 181 -3.27 10.59 -10.81
C TYR A 181 -3.89 11.26 -12.04
N ILE A 182 -4.88 12.13 -11.85
CA ILE A 182 -5.55 12.86 -12.93
C ILE A 182 -4.60 13.90 -13.56
N SER A 183 -3.74 14.53 -12.75
CA SER A 183 -2.81 15.57 -13.22
C SER A 183 -1.61 15.01 -13.97
N LEU A 184 -1.22 13.76 -13.70
CA LEU A 184 -0.03 13.12 -14.26
C LEU A 184 0.08 13.19 -15.80
N PRO A 185 -0.95 12.88 -16.61
CA PRO A 185 -0.85 12.99 -18.07
C PRO A 185 -0.58 14.43 -18.52
N TYR A 186 -1.21 15.42 -17.89
CA TYR A 186 -1.00 16.84 -18.21
C TYR A 186 0.40 17.31 -17.83
N ILE A 187 0.88 16.92 -16.65
CA ILE A 187 2.25 17.21 -16.20
C ILE A 187 3.26 16.60 -17.18
N THR A 188 3.05 15.34 -17.58
CA THR A 188 3.93 14.64 -18.52
C THR A 188 3.95 15.33 -19.88
N GLN A 189 2.78 15.77 -20.37
CA GLN A 189 2.68 16.50 -21.64
C GLN A 189 3.41 17.84 -21.56
N LEU A 190 3.21 18.61 -20.49
CA LEU A 190 3.86 19.91 -20.29
C LEU A 190 5.37 19.78 -20.09
N ALA A 191 5.81 18.75 -19.35
CA ALA A 191 7.21 18.51 -19.05
C ALA A 191 7.99 17.87 -20.22
N SER A 192 7.32 17.18 -21.14
CA SER A 192 7.99 16.49 -22.26
C SER A 192 8.77 17.43 -23.18
N LYS A 193 8.20 18.60 -23.51
CA LYS A 193 8.85 19.62 -24.36
C LYS A 193 10.15 20.21 -23.80
N PRO A 194 10.19 20.69 -22.54
CA PRO A 194 11.44 21.22 -21.97
C PRO A 194 12.45 20.11 -21.69
N LEU A 195 12.00 18.92 -21.26
CA LEU A 195 12.88 17.81 -20.93
C LEU A 195 13.52 17.15 -22.17
N SER A 196 12.87 17.17 -23.33
CA SER A 196 13.43 16.61 -24.58
C SER A 196 14.69 17.33 -25.06
N ASN A 197 14.91 18.57 -24.61
CA ASN A 197 16.09 19.36 -24.97
C ASN A 197 17.28 19.09 -24.04
N LEU A 198 17.11 18.29 -22.98
CA LEU A 198 18.19 17.90 -22.10
C LEU A 198 18.83 16.60 -22.61
N PRO A 199 20.17 16.48 -22.58
CA PRO A 199 20.85 15.26 -23.02
C PRO A 199 20.58 14.06 -22.10
N VAL A 200 20.22 14.29 -20.82
CA VAL A 200 19.89 13.23 -19.86
C VAL A 200 18.80 13.66 -18.85
N PRO A 201 17.53 13.81 -19.26
CA PRO A 201 16.48 14.42 -18.44
C PRO A 201 16.17 13.64 -17.16
N HIS A 202 16.27 12.31 -17.19
CA HIS A 202 16.02 11.45 -16.03
C HIS A 202 17.07 11.62 -14.93
N MET A 203 18.36 11.83 -15.28
CA MET A 203 19.40 12.09 -14.27
C MET A 203 19.25 13.47 -13.63
N VAL A 204 18.90 14.50 -14.41
CA VAL A 204 18.71 15.87 -13.90
C VAL A 204 17.52 15.91 -12.93
N VAL A 205 16.38 15.32 -13.32
CA VAL A 205 15.20 15.23 -12.45
C VAL A 205 15.50 14.38 -11.21
N GLY A 206 16.17 13.25 -11.37
CA GLY A 206 16.57 12.39 -10.25
C GLY A 206 17.45 13.12 -9.23
N LEU A 207 18.45 13.88 -9.69
CA LEU A 207 19.32 14.67 -8.84
C LEU A 207 18.54 15.75 -8.06
N LEU A 208 17.63 16.46 -8.74
CA LEU A 208 16.77 17.45 -8.10
C LEU A 208 15.88 16.83 -7.01
N VAL A 209 15.27 15.69 -7.30
CA VAL A 209 14.43 14.97 -6.34
C VAL A 209 15.24 14.53 -5.12
N VAL A 210 16.43 13.94 -5.33
CA VAL A 210 17.32 13.54 -4.23
C VAL A 210 17.74 14.73 -3.39
N ALA A 211 18.09 15.86 -4.03
CA ALA A 211 18.45 17.09 -3.32
C ALA A 211 17.29 17.65 -2.49
N LEU A 212 16.07 17.64 -3.02
CA LEU A 212 14.86 18.09 -2.31
C LEU A 212 14.52 17.16 -1.14
N ILE A 213 14.63 15.85 -1.32
CA ILE A 213 14.44 14.87 -0.24
C ILE A 213 15.48 15.13 0.87
N ALA A 214 16.76 15.28 0.50
CA ALA A 214 17.82 15.56 1.45
C ALA A 214 17.59 16.88 2.20
N ALA A 215 17.23 17.96 1.50
CA ALA A 215 16.92 19.25 2.10
C ALA A 215 15.73 19.16 3.07
N THR A 216 14.67 18.44 2.68
CA THR A 216 13.50 18.22 3.52
C THR A 216 13.84 17.40 4.76
N LEU A 217 14.68 16.36 4.60
CA LEU A 217 15.15 15.54 5.72
C LEU A 217 15.99 16.36 6.70
N VAL A 218 16.89 17.20 6.20
CA VAL A 218 17.70 18.13 7.03
C VAL A 218 16.79 19.10 7.78
N TYR A 219 15.81 19.69 7.09
CA TYR A 219 14.84 20.59 7.73
C TYR A 219 14.05 19.88 8.83
N TYR A 220 13.55 18.68 8.56
CA TYR A 220 12.82 17.86 9.53
C TYR A 220 13.67 17.53 10.75
N LEU A 221 14.89 17.04 10.55
CA LEU A 221 15.81 16.70 11.65
C LEU A 221 16.12 17.93 12.51
N ARG A 222 16.36 19.08 11.87
CA ARG A 222 16.62 20.32 12.59
C ARG A 222 15.41 20.81 13.39
N SER A 223 14.19 20.63 12.87
CA SER A 223 12.96 20.95 13.59
C SER A 223 12.66 20.05 14.79
N GLN A 224 13.40 18.95 14.98
CA GLN A 224 13.32 18.10 16.18
C GLN A 224 14.38 18.43 17.23
N GLU A 225 15.35 19.28 16.91
CA GLU A 225 16.37 19.77 17.84
C GLU A 225 15.94 21.05 18.58
N ASP A 226 14.93 21.75 18.05
CA ASP A 226 14.25 22.91 18.67
C ASP A 226 12.98 22.50 19.44
#